data_AF-X1H926-F1
#
_entry.id   AF-X1H926-F1
#
_cell.length_a   1.000
_cell.length_b   1.000
_cell.length_c   1.000
_cell.angle_alpha   90.00
_cell.angle_beta   90.00
_cell.angle_gamma   90.00
#
_symmetry.space_group_name_H-M   'P 1'
#
loop_
_entity.id
_entity.type
_entity.pdbx_description
1 polymer ?
#
loop_
_entity_poly.entity_id
_entity_poly.type
_entity_poly.pdbx_seq_one_letter_code
_entity_poly.pdbx_strand_id
1 'polypeptide(L)'
;VCSGTAEKFIAELAQQQFELEVKDLLEKLAEGTEQLKKSVAFVKENGNEYMDLYGRALVDITIDLITGFLLCGQASTKVDMEVAAGDGTTDNGETIPMKERKAMLARRYVTKNAPKIAALTELICAGDKSTFTDYEALVGGVSELAD
;
A
#
# COMPACT_ATOMS: atom_id res chain seq x y z
N VAL A 1 1.73 -4.22 -12.71
CA VAL A 1 0.41 -3.99 -12.04
C VAL A 1 -0.73 -4.16 -13.03
N CYS A 2 -0.78 -3.37 -14.12
CA CYS A 2 -1.89 -3.39 -15.09
C CYS A 2 -2.09 -4.70 -15.88
N SER A 3 -1.13 -5.63 -15.87
CA SER A 3 -1.23 -6.96 -16.49
C SER A 3 -2.19 -7.93 -15.78
N GLY A 4 -2.77 -7.55 -14.64
CA GLY A 4 -3.63 -8.41 -13.82
C GLY A 4 -2.87 -9.39 -12.92
N THR A 5 -1.54 -9.48 -13.03
CA THR A 5 -0.70 -10.32 -12.15
C THR A 5 -0.83 -9.91 -10.68
N ALA A 6 -0.87 -8.60 -10.41
CA ALA A 6 -1.00 -8.06 -9.06
C ALA A 6 -2.36 -8.41 -8.43
N GLU A 7 -3.45 -8.29 -9.20
CA GLU A 7 -4.80 -8.63 -8.75
C GLU A 7 -4.93 -10.11 -8.38
N LYS A 8 -4.37 -11.00 -9.22
CA LYS A 8 -4.34 -12.45 -8.94
C LYS A 8 -3.59 -12.75 -7.66
N PHE A 9 -2.40 -12.16 -7.50
CA PHE A 9 -1.59 -12.37 -6.31
C PHE A 9 -2.27 -11.85 -5.04
N ILE A 10 -2.90 -10.67 -5.09
CA ILE A 10 -3.69 -10.14 -3.97
C ILE A 10 -4.88 -11.05 -3.66
N ALA A 11 -5.57 -11.58 -4.67
CA ALA A 11 -6.67 -12.52 -4.47
C ALA A 11 -6.21 -13.83 -3.80
N GLU A 12 -5.03 -14.35 -4.15
CA GLU A 12 -4.42 -15.50 -3.50
C GLU A 12 -4.10 -15.21 -2.02
N LEU A 13 -3.55 -14.02 -1.72
CA LEU A 13 -3.29 -13.59 -0.35
C LEU A 13 -4.58 -13.43 0.47
N ALA A 14 -5.64 -12.88 -0.12
CA ALA A 14 -6.93 -12.68 0.54
C ALA A 14 -7.65 -14.00 0.89
N GLN A 15 -7.30 -15.10 0.23
CA GLN A 15 -7.87 -16.43 0.50
C GLN A 15 -7.16 -17.18 1.64
N GLN A 16 -6.09 -16.63 2.20
CA GLN A 16 -5.40 -17.25 3.32
C GLN A 16 -6.29 -17.33 4.57
N GLN A 17 -5.96 -18.25 5.47
CA GLN A 17 -6.61 -18.33 6.78
C GLN A 17 -6.05 -17.25 7.69
N PHE A 18 -6.91 -16.34 8.11
CA PHE A 18 -6.58 -15.27 9.04
C PHE A 18 -7.34 -15.45 10.36
N GLU A 19 -6.75 -14.93 11.42
CA GLU A 19 -7.36 -14.91 12.73
C GLU A 19 -8.35 -13.76 12.93
N LEU A 20 -9.25 -13.89 13.91
CA LEU A 20 -10.30 -12.91 14.18
C LEU A 20 -9.73 -11.54 14.56
N GLU A 21 -8.55 -11.49 15.19
CA GLU A 21 -7.90 -10.26 15.65
C GLU A 21 -7.47 -9.30 14.53
N VAL A 22 -7.36 -9.79 13.29
CA VAL A 22 -6.98 -8.98 12.11
C VAL A 22 -8.13 -8.77 11.14
N LYS A 23 -9.34 -9.24 11.48
CA LYS A 23 -10.50 -9.19 10.56
C LYS A 23 -10.83 -7.76 10.12
N ASP A 24 -10.76 -6.80 11.03
CA ASP A 24 -11.00 -5.37 10.73
C ASP A 24 -9.93 -4.80 9.77
N LEU A 25 -8.70 -5.32 9.83
CA LEU A 25 -7.64 -4.96 8.89
C LEU A 25 -7.88 -5.55 7.51
N LEU A 26 -8.42 -6.77 7.43
CA LEU A 26 -8.78 -7.40 6.16
C LEU A 26 -9.87 -6.62 5.44
N GLU A 27 -10.84 -6.08 6.16
CA GLU A 27 -11.88 -5.22 5.59
C GLU A 27 -11.27 -3.95 4.96
N LYS A 28 -10.30 -3.32 5.62
CA LYS A 28 -9.54 -2.18 5.06
C LYS A 28 -8.71 -2.56 3.83
N LEU A 29 -8.09 -3.74 3.85
CA LEU A 29 -7.31 -4.23 2.71
C LEU A 29 -8.21 -4.59 1.52
N ALA A 30 -9.41 -5.11 1.78
CA ALA A 30 -10.41 -5.36 0.75
C ALA A 30 -10.87 -4.04 0.11
N GLU A 31 -11.16 -3.01 0.93
CA GLU A 31 -11.48 -1.66 0.43
C GLU A 31 -10.35 -1.11 -0.46
N GLY A 32 -9.10 -1.17 0.02
CA GLY A 32 -7.94 -0.72 -0.75
C GLY A 32 -7.73 -1.54 -2.05
N THR A 33 -8.11 -2.81 -2.06
CA THR A 33 -8.08 -3.64 -3.27
C THR A 33 -9.09 -3.18 -4.31
N GLU A 34 -10.30 -2.78 -3.90
CA GLU A 34 -11.28 -2.17 -4.81
C GLU A 34 -10.81 -0.81 -5.32
N GLN A 35 -10.16 -0.01 -4.47
CA GLN A 35 -9.53 1.25 -4.87
C GLN A 35 -8.42 1.02 -5.93
N LEU A 36 -7.59 -0.02 -5.78
CA LEU A 36 -6.60 -0.40 -6.78
C LEU A 36 -7.26 -0.80 -8.11
N LYS A 37 -8.29 -1.65 -8.08
CA LYS A 37 -9.02 -2.08 -9.29
C LYS A 37 -9.59 -0.88 -10.04
N LYS A 38 -10.20 0.06 -9.31
CA LYS A 38 -10.71 1.32 -9.86
C LYS A 38 -9.58 2.12 -10.54
N SER A 39 -8.45 2.29 -9.88
CA SER A 39 -7.30 3.02 -10.44
C SER A 39 -6.75 2.33 -11.70
N VAL A 40 -6.65 1.00 -11.70
CA VAL A 40 -6.17 0.21 -12.85
C VAL A 40 -7.13 0.34 -14.04
N ALA A 41 -8.44 0.28 -13.81
CA ALA A 41 -9.44 0.50 -14.86
C ALA A 41 -9.30 1.90 -15.45
N PHE A 42 -9.22 2.93 -14.60
CA PHE A 42 -9.12 4.32 -15.02
C PHE A 42 -7.88 4.59 -15.89
N VAL A 43 -6.70 4.09 -15.50
CA VAL A 43 -5.49 4.31 -16.32
C VAL A 43 -5.56 3.60 -17.66
N LYS A 44 -6.19 2.41 -17.72
CA LYS A 44 -6.34 1.65 -18.97
C LYS A 44 -7.26 2.39 -19.95
N GLU A 45 -8.32 3.02 -19.44
CA GLU A 45 -9.24 3.84 -20.23
C GLU A 45 -8.56 5.11 -20.77
N ASN A 46 -7.59 5.67 -20.04
CA ASN A 46 -6.91 6.91 -20.39
C ASN A 46 -5.67 6.76 -21.29
N GLY A 47 -5.30 5.52 -21.64
CA GLY A 47 -4.22 5.20 -22.57
C GLY A 47 -2.84 5.00 -21.93
N ASN A 48 -1.87 4.57 -22.75
CA ASN A 48 -0.55 4.15 -22.28
C ASN A 48 0.26 5.30 -21.66
N GLU A 49 0.19 6.52 -22.20
CA GLU A 49 0.90 7.68 -21.66
C GLU A 49 0.44 8.02 -20.23
N TYR A 50 -0.86 7.87 -19.96
CA TYR A 50 -1.42 8.08 -18.63
C TYR A 50 -1.00 6.98 -17.66
N MET A 51 -0.90 5.74 -18.16
CA MET A 51 -0.35 4.62 -17.41
C MET A 51 1.12 4.85 -17.05
N ASP A 52 1.92 5.42 -17.95
CA ASP A 52 3.33 5.73 -17.68
C ASP A 52 3.47 6.86 -16.65
N LEU A 53 2.61 7.90 -16.72
CA LEU A 53 2.57 8.99 -15.76
C LEU A 53 2.26 8.51 -14.33
N TYR A 54 1.25 7.65 -14.18
CA TYR A 54 0.76 7.19 -12.87
C TYR A 54 1.19 5.77 -12.48
N GLY A 55 2.07 5.14 -13.26
CA GLY A 55 2.51 3.77 -13.05
C GLY A 55 3.13 3.56 -11.67
N ARG A 56 3.88 4.56 -11.17
CA ARG A 56 4.49 4.51 -9.84
C ARG A 56 3.44 4.48 -8.73
N ALA A 57 2.42 5.34 -8.80
CA ALA A 57 1.35 5.39 -7.82
C ALA A 57 0.58 4.07 -7.73
N LEU A 58 0.31 3.42 -8.88
CA LEU A 58 -0.32 2.10 -8.93
C LEU A 58 0.54 1.02 -8.26
N VAL A 59 1.86 1.05 -8.49
CA VAL A 59 2.81 0.13 -7.85
C VAL A 59 2.85 0.36 -6.34
N ASP A 60 2.89 1.61 -5.89
CA ASP A 60 2.94 1.94 -4.46
C ASP A 60 1.68 1.45 -3.73
N ILE A 61 0.48 1.64 -4.30
CA ILE A 61 -0.77 1.06 -3.78
C ILE A 61 -0.65 -0.46 -3.68
N THR A 62 -0.17 -1.11 -4.75
CA THR A 62 -0.02 -2.57 -4.81
C THR A 62 0.91 -3.10 -3.73
N ILE A 63 2.05 -2.44 -3.50
CA ILE A 63 3.03 -2.81 -2.48
C ILE A 63 2.43 -2.68 -1.08
N ASP A 64 1.71 -1.58 -0.82
CA ASP A 64 1.08 -1.35 0.49
C ASP A 64 0.03 -2.44 0.79
N LEU A 65 -0.76 -2.85 -0.21
CA LEU A 65 -1.74 -3.94 -0.06
C LEU A 65 -1.07 -5.29 0.19
N ILE A 66 -0.10 -5.68 -0.65
CA ILE A 66 0.62 -6.96 -0.51
C ILE A 66 1.28 -7.04 0.87
N THR A 67 1.97 -5.99 1.29
CA THR A 67 2.63 -5.94 2.59
C THR A 67 1.62 -6.04 3.73
N GLY A 68 0.48 -5.36 3.61
CA GLY A 68 -0.62 -5.45 4.58
C GLY A 68 -1.14 -6.88 4.74
N PHE A 69 -1.42 -7.59 3.65
CA PHE A 69 -1.86 -8.99 3.70
C PHE A 69 -0.79 -9.91 4.30
N LEU A 70 0.49 -9.74 3.92
CA LEU A 70 1.58 -10.54 4.46
C LEU A 70 1.74 -10.34 5.98
N LEU A 71 1.61 -9.10 6.46
CA LEU A 71 1.65 -8.80 7.90
C LEU A 71 0.46 -9.42 8.64
N CYS A 72 -0.74 -9.39 8.06
CA CYS A 72 -1.91 -10.06 8.63
C CYS A 72 -1.73 -11.59 8.69
N GLY A 73 -1.10 -12.18 7.68
CA GLY A 73 -0.76 -13.60 7.65
C GLY A 73 0.26 -13.95 8.74
N GLN A 74 1.27 -13.10 8.95
CA GLN A 74 2.23 -13.26 10.03
C GLN A 74 1.58 -13.16 11.41
N ALA A 75 0.63 -12.23 11.60
CA ALA A 75 -0.14 -12.10 12.83
C ALA A 75 -1.09 -13.29 13.07
N SER A 76 -1.36 -14.10 12.05
CA SER A 76 -2.17 -15.33 12.13
C SER A 76 -1.31 -16.59 12.29
N THR A 77 -0.09 -16.45 12.81
CA THR A 77 0.82 -17.58 13.01
C THR A 77 0.36 -18.49 14.15
N LYS A 78 0.53 -19.80 13.99
CA LYS A 78 0.23 -20.83 15.00
C LYS A 78 1.39 -21.09 15.96
N VAL A 79 2.48 -20.33 15.84
CA VAL A 79 3.68 -20.52 16.65
C VAL A 79 3.52 -19.73 17.95
N ASP A 80 3.43 -20.45 19.06
CA ASP A 80 3.46 -19.87 20.40
C ASP A 80 4.90 -19.55 20.78
N MET A 81 5.22 -18.26 20.79
CA MET A 81 6.54 -17.75 21.15
C MET A 81 6.41 -16.41 21.83
N GLU A 82 7.15 -16.23 22.92
CA GLU A 82 7.30 -14.96 23.62
C GLU A 82 8.44 -14.14 23.02
N VAL A 83 8.26 -12.82 22.95
CA VAL A 83 9.30 -11.88 22.49
C VAL A 83 9.45 -10.75 23.49
N ALA A 84 10.67 -10.27 23.68
CA ALA A 84 10.92 -9.14 24.56
C ALA A 84 10.18 -7.88 24.07
N ALA A 85 9.48 -7.22 25.00
CA ALA A 85 8.95 -5.88 24.79
C ALA A 85 10.00 -4.84 25.21
N GLY A 86 10.27 -3.86 24.36
CA GLY A 86 11.21 -2.76 24.64
C GLY A 86 12.55 -2.85 23.91
N ASP A 87 13.46 -1.95 24.28
CA ASP A 87 14.73 -1.68 23.60
C ASP A 87 15.91 -2.54 24.08
N GLY A 88 15.65 -3.50 24.98
CA GLY A 88 16.70 -4.35 25.56
C GLY A 88 17.64 -3.63 26.52
N THR A 89 17.44 -2.33 26.76
CA THR A 89 18.21 -1.50 27.71
C THR A 89 17.44 -1.17 28.99
N THR A 90 16.11 -1.31 28.98
CA THR A 90 15.25 -1.15 30.16
C THR A 90 14.88 -2.52 30.74
N ASP A 91 15.48 -2.85 31.89
CA ASP A 91 15.52 -4.17 32.52
C ASP A 91 14.22 -4.53 33.28
N ASN A 92 13.07 -4.48 32.61
CA ASN A 92 11.80 -4.94 33.19
C ASN A 92 11.42 -6.37 32.76
N GLY A 93 12.15 -6.99 31.84
CA GLY A 93 11.93 -8.40 31.44
C GLY A 93 10.53 -8.69 30.87
N GLU A 94 9.78 -7.66 30.47
CA GLU A 94 8.40 -7.81 30.01
C GLU A 94 8.40 -8.49 28.65
N THR A 95 7.78 -9.67 28.57
CA THR A 95 7.58 -10.37 27.30
C THR A 95 6.15 -10.20 26.83
N ILE A 96 5.98 -10.12 25.52
CA ILE A 96 4.68 -10.15 24.88
C ILE A 96 4.62 -11.35 23.92
N PRO A 97 3.43 -11.94 23.72
CA PRO A 97 3.24 -12.94 22.69
C PRO A 97 3.64 -12.39 21.31
N MET A 98 4.43 -13.15 20.55
CA MET A 98 4.86 -12.75 19.19
C MET A 98 3.66 -12.41 18.31
N LYS A 99 2.58 -13.15 18.49
CA LYS A 99 1.32 -12.96 17.80
C LYS A 99 0.72 -11.58 18.07
N GLU A 100 0.65 -11.18 19.34
CA GLU A 100 0.18 -9.86 19.75
C GLU A 100 1.06 -8.76 19.15
N ARG A 101 2.39 -8.92 19.21
CA ARG A 101 3.33 -7.99 18.58
C ARG A 101 3.10 -7.84 17.07
N LYS A 102 2.91 -8.95 16.37
CA LYS A 102 2.67 -8.96 14.93
C LYS A 102 1.32 -8.36 14.57
N ALA A 103 0.28 -8.61 15.36
CA ALA A 103 -1.03 -8.00 15.20
C ALA A 103 -0.95 -6.47 15.38
N MET A 104 -0.20 -5.98 16.38
CA MET A 104 0.07 -4.55 16.55
C MET A 104 0.80 -3.94 15.34
N LEU A 105 1.82 -4.63 14.81
CA LEU A 105 2.55 -4.19 13.62
C LEU A 105 1.65 -4.14 12.37
N ALA A 106 0.86 -5.18 12.14
CA ALA A 106 -0.09 -5.24 11.02
C ALA A 106 -1.11 -4.10 11.13
N ARG A 107 -1.68 -3.90 12.32
CA ARG A 107 -2.64 -2.83 12.61
C ARG A 107 -2.05 -1.45 12.32
N ARG A 108 -0.86 -1.16 12.84
CA ARG A 108 -0.17 0.12 12.58
C ARG A 108 0.09 0.32 11.09
N TYR A 109 0.56 -0.70 10.39
CA TYR A 109 0.89 -0.59 8.96
C TYR A 109 -0.35 -0.36 8.10
N VAL A 110 -1.39 -1.18 8.26
CA VAL A 110 -2.63 -1.09 7.46
C VAL A 110 -3.35 0.23 7.72
N THR A 111 -3.49 0.64 8.99
CA THR A 111 -4.17 1.90 9.33
C THR A 111 -3.41 3.13 8.84
N LYS A 112 -2.07 3.11 8.87
CA LYS A 112 -1.23 4.18 8.31
C LYS A 112 -1.35 4.29 6.79
N ASN A 113 -1.38 3.16 6.08
CA ASN A 113 -1.33 3.15 4.61
C ASN A 113 -2.72 3.25 3.96
N ALA A 114 -3.80 2.90 4.65
CA ALA A 114 -5.17 3.08 4.13
C ALA A 114 -5.45 4.50 3.57
N PRO A 115 -5.17 5.60 4.29
CA PRO A 115 -5.38 6.95 3.75
C PRO A 115 -4.42 7.29 2.59
N LYS A 116 -3.20 6.72 2.58
CA LYS A 116 -2.26 6.88 1.47
C LYS A 116 -2.82 6.24 0.20
N ILE A 117 -3.39 5.03 0.30
CA ILE A 117 -4.01 4.34 -0.84
C ILE A 117 -5.18 5.17 -1.37
N ALA A 118 -6.06 5.65 -0.49
CA ALA A 118 -7.18 6.51 -0.89
C ALA A 118 -6.72 7.78 -1.64
N ALA A 119 -5.71 8.47 -1.11
CA ALA A 119 -5.16 9.68 -1.72
C ALA A 119 -4.50 9.39 -3.09
N LEU A 120 -3.76 8.29 -3.22
CA LEU A 120 -3.17 7.89 -4.50
C LEU A 120 -4.24 7.51 -5.52
N THR A 121 -5.30 6.82 -5.10
CA THR A 121 -6.43 6.51 -5.98
C THR A 121 -7.14 7.77 -6.44
N GLU A 122 -7.36 8.75 -5.55
CA GLU A 122 -7.94 10.04 -5.92
C GLU A 122 -7.05 10.78 -6.93
N LEU A 123 -5.73 10.84 -6.67
CA LEU A 123 -4.76 11.44 -7.58
C LEU A 123 -4.80 10.80 -8.97
N ILE A 124 -4.82 9.47 -9.05
CA ILE A 124 -4.88 8.74 -10.33
C ILE A 124 -6.19 9.02 -11.06
N CYS A 125 -7.31 9.03 -10.33
CA CYS A 125 -8.64 9.25 -10.90
C CYS A 125 -8.96 10.73 -11.20
N ALA A 126 -8.10 11.67 -10.80
CA ALA A 126 -8.29 13.09 -11.09
C ALA A 126 -8.19 13.43 -12.59
N GLY A 127 -7.53 12.58 -13.38
CA GLY A 127 -7.42 12.76 -14.83
C GLY A 127 -6.39 13.80 -15.26
N ASP A 128 -5.52 14.24 -14.37
CA ASP A 128 -4.56 15.31 -14.65
C ASP A 128 -3.48 14.86 -15.64
N LYS A 129 -3.34 15.61 -16.74
CA LYS A 129 -2.35 15.40 -17.80
C LYS A 129 -1.45 16.63 -18.01
N SER A 130 -1.52 17.60 -17.10
CA SER A 130 -0.80 18.88 -17.18
C SER A 130 0.72 18.70 -17.29
N THR A 131 1.28 17.63 -16.74
CA THR A 131 2.70 17.26 -16.93
C THR A 131 3.09 17.14 -18.40
N PHE A 132 2.17 16.74 -19.27
CA PHE A 132 2.41 16.64 -20.71
C PHE A 132 1.95 17.88 -21.47
N THR A 133 0.77 18.43 -21.14
CA THR A 133 0.17 19.53 -21.93
C THR A 133 0.76 20.88 -21.59
N ASP A 134 1.13 21.09 -20.32
CA ASP A 134 1.45 22.41 -19.77
C ASP A 134 2.91 22.48 -19.32
N TYR A 135 3.73 21.49 -19.71
CA TYR A 135 5.12 21.36 -19.29
C TYR A 135 5.90 22.67 -19.44
N GLU A 136 5.86 23.28 -20.64
CA GLU A 136 6.56 24.54 -20.94
C GLU A 136 6.13 25.70 -20.03
N ALA A 137 4.85 25.75 -19.67
CA ALA A 137 4.33 26.77 -18.75
C ALA A 137 4.72 26.49 -17.29
N LEU A 138 4.85 25.21 -16.92
CA LEU A 138 5.17 24.78 -15.56
C LEU A 138 6.67 24.89 -15.22
N VAL A 139 7.57 24.57 -16.17
CA VAL A 139 9.02 24.59 -15.91
C VAL A 139 9.62 25.99 -15.93
N GLY A 140 8.96 26.94 -16.61
CA GLY A 140 9.46 28.31 -16.79
C GLY A 140 10.72 28.37 -17.66
N GLY A 141 11.06 29.58 -18.14
CA GLY A 141 12.25 29.78 -18.94
C GLY A 141 13.51 29.55 -18.12
N VAL A 142 14.31 28.54 -18.50
CA VAL A 142 15.67 28.35 -17.97
C VAL A 142 16.53 29.48 -18.52
N SER A 143 16.88 30.48 -17.69
CA SER A 143 18.00 31.36 -18.03
C SER A 143 19.27 30.53 -17.96
N GLU A 144 19.84 30.22 -19.11
CA GLU A 144 21.24 29.78 -19.17
C GLU A 144 22.07 30.89 -18.50
N LEU A 145 22.80 30.53 -17.43
CA LEU A 145 23.75 31.43 -16.80
C LEU A 145 24.71 31.86 -17.89
N ALA A 146 24.66 33.14 -18.29
CA ALA A 146 25.62 33.73 -19.20
C ALA A 146 27.02 33.56 -18.59
N ASP A 147 27.88 32.84 -19.30
CA ASP A 147 29.31 32.67 -18.99
C ASP A 147 30.05 34.02 -18.79
#